data_AF-A0A6S6TKP6-F1
#
_entry.id   AF-A0A6S6TKP6-F1
#
_cell.length_a   1.000
_cell.length_b   1.000
_cell.length_c   1.000
_cell.angle_alpha   90.00
_cell.angle_beta   90.00
_cell.angle_gamma   90.00
#
_symmetry.space_group_name_H-M   'P 1'
#
loop_
_entity.id
_entity.type
_entity.pdbx_description
1 polymer ?
#
loop_
_entity_poly.entity_id
_entity_poly.type
_entity_poly.pdbx_seq_one_letter_code
_entity_poly.pdbx_strand_id
1 'polypeptide(L)'
;MTRIVIQISYNTTILKQGNMMKKSFLSVAVATFILTGCGSNGSNTGDSDDGGNPEVVAPVGYDSLVINNKGDVVESKLGKLSIKLYSNVADVADAQSMHKGVVVNVNGEDSETMPIQASYVGDEIKVAVYDENNKLLAASDAIEVADDVPVVLVNVSI
;
A
#
# COMPACT_ATOMS: atom_id res chain seq x y z
N MET A 1 -33.26 -2.12 -21.26
CA MET A 1 -33.49 -2.95 -20.06
C MET A 1 -32.44 -4.05 -20.09
N THR A 2 -31.27 -3.80 -19.49
CA THR A 2 -30.09 -4.65 -19.66
C THR A 2 -30.06 -5.70 -18.55
N ARG A 3 -30.06 -6.98 -18.91
CA ARG A 3 -29.95 -8.10 -17.96
C ARG A 3 -28.48 -8.42 -17.75
N ILE A 4 -28.04 -8.38 -16.50
CA ILE A 4 -26.71 -8.86 -16.07
C ILE A 4 -26.86 -10.34 -15.70
N VAL A 5 -26.02 -11.20 -16.29
CA VAL A 5 -25.92 -12.62 -15.94
C VAL A 5 -24.55 -12.83 -15.33
N ILE A 6 -24.52 -13.21 -14.05
CA ILE A 6 -23.28 -13.54 -13.32
C ILE A 6 -23.14 -15.06 -13.34
N GLN A 7 -22.05 -15.56 -13.92
CA GLN A 7 -21.74 -16.98 -13.94
C GLN A 7 -20.62 -17.26 -12.92
N ILE A 8 -20.94 -18.01 -11.86
CA ILE A 8 -20.01 -18.39 -10.80
C ILE A 8 -19.42 -19.76 -11.15
N SER A 9 -18.10 -19.87 -11.22
CA SER A 9 -17.39 -21.16 -11.34
C SER A 9 -16.75 -21.53 -10.02
N TYR A 10 -16.93 -22.78 -9.57
CA TYR A 10 -16.34 -23.30 -8.34
C TYR A 10 -15.16 -24.20 -8.68
N ASN A 11 -13.99 -23.95 -8.08
CA ASN A 11 -12.87 -24.89 -8.11
C ASN A 11 -12.87 -25.68 -6.79
N THR A 12 -13.21 -26.96 -6.84
CA THR A 12 -13.26 -27.82 -5.65
C THR A 12 -12.02 -28.69 -5.58
N THR A 13 -11.00 -28.26 -4.83
CA THR A 13 -9.90 -29.14 -4.42
C THR A 13 -10.30 -29.88 -3.15
N ILE A 14 -10.78 -31.12 -3.28
CA ILE A 14 -11.05 -32.00 -2.13
C ILE A 14 -9.72 -32.61 -1.67
N LEU A 15 -9.10 -32.02 -0.66
CA LEU A 15 -8.02 -32.68 0.06
C LEU A 15 -8.60 -33.83 0.91
N LYS A 16 -8.42 -35.06 0.42
CA LYS A 16 -8.58 -36.27 1.23
C LYS A 16 -7.31 -36.47 2.06
N GLN A 17 -7.44 -36.31 3.38
CA GLN A 17 -6.97 -37.20 4.46
C GLN A 17 -6.68 -36.38 5.73
N GLY A 18 -7.25 -36.82 6.86
CA GLY A 18 -6.80 -36.39 8.19
C GLY A 18 -7.66 -35.39 8.95
N ASN A 19 -8.88 -35.80 9.31
CA ASN A 19 -9.61 -35.44 10.54
C ASN A 19 -9.21 -34.14 11.28
N MET A 20 -9.75 -32.98 10.85
CA MET A 20 -10.23 -31.96 11.78
C MET A 20 -11.29 -31.08 11.09
N MET A 21 -12.55 -31.28 11.48
CA MET A 21 -13.61 -30.32 11.19
C MET A 21 -13.29 -29.00 11.91
N LYS A 22 -13.25 -27.88 11.18
CA LYS A 22 -14.03 -26.66 11.50
C LYS A 22 -13.67 -25.49 10.57
N LYS A 23 -14.73 -25.03 9.87
CA LYS A 23 -14.98 -23.69 9.33
C LYS A 23 -14.13 -23.24 8.14
N SER A 24 -14.59 -23.60 6.94
CA SER A 24 -14.37 -22.79 5.74
C SER A 24 -15.11 -21.47 5.92
N PHE A 25 -14.38 -20.37 6.12
CA PHE A 25 -14.94 -19.04 6.03
C PHE A 25 -15.06 -18.68 4.55
N LEU A 26 -16.30 -18.56 4.09
CA LEU A 26 -16.67 -18.11 2.76
C LEU A 26 -16.75 -16.58 2.80
N SER A 27 -15.73 -15.87 2.31
CA SER A 27 -15.84 -14.43 2.05
C SER A 27 -16.22 -14.23 0.59
N VAL A 28 -17.45 -13.75 0.35
CA VAL A 28 -17.93 -13.37 -0.98
C VAL A 28 -17.79 -11.85 -1.09
N ALA A 29 -16.76 -11.37 -1.79
CA ALA A 29 -16.69 -9.98 -2.19
C ALA A 29 -17.45 -9.78 -3.51
N VAL A 30 -18.61 -9.15 -3.46
CA VAL A 30 -19.35 -8.72 -4.65
C VAL A 30 -18.90 -7.31 -4.99
N ALA A 31 -18.00 -7.17 -5.98
CA ALA A 31 -17.67 -5.87 -6.55
C ALA A 31 -18.73 -5.48 -7.58
N THR A 32 -19.64 -4.60 -7.21
CA THR A 32 -20.57 -3.98 -8.16
C THR A 32 -19.87 -2.79 -8.81
N PHE A 33 -19.35 -2.97 -10.03
CA PHE A 33 -18.86 -1.85 -10.84
C PHE A 33 -20.05 -1.08 -11.42
N ILE A 34 -20.34 0.11 -10.87
CA ILE A 34 -21.17 1.09 -11.56
C ILE A 34 -20.22 2.02 -12.32
N LEU A 35 -20.00 1.73 -13.61
CA LEU A 35 -19.45 2.71 -14.54
C LEU A 35 -20.57 3.72 -14.88
N THR A 36 -20.62 4.84 -14.18
CA THR A 36 -21.28 6.05 -14.69
C THR A 36 -20.20 7.01 -15.16
N GLY A 37 -19.79 6.85 -16.42
CA GLY A 37 -19.22 7.94 -17.20
C GLY A 37 -20.35 8.68 -17.91
N CYS A 38 -20.48 9.99 -17.67
CA CYS A 38 -20.61 11.05 -18.67
C CYS A 38 -20.94 12.37 -17.97
N GLY A 39 -20.23 13.45 -18.31
CA GLY A 39 -20.50 14.80 -17.80
C GLY A 39 -19.56 15.86 -18.35
N SER A 40 -19.68 16.15 -19.64
CA SER A 40 -19.02 17.25 -20.33
C SER A 40 -19.67 18.62 -20.02
N ASN A 41 -18.80 19.64 -19.97
CA ASN A 41 -19.02 21.09 -20.13
C ASN A 41 -19.77 21.87 -19.02
N GLY A 42 -18.97 22.51 -18.16
CA GLY A 42 -19.32 23.73 -17.44
C GLY A 42 -18.10 24.64 -17.38
N SER A 43 -18.05 25.66 -18.26
CA SER A 43 -17.11 26.77 -18.16
C SER A 43 -17.29 27.45 -16.80
N ASN A 44 -16.24 27.45 -15.98
CA ASN A 44 -16.01 28.51 -15.02
C ASN A 44 -14.62 29.08 -15.32
N THR A 45 -14.63 30.26 -15.94
CA THR A 45 -13.50 31.18 -15.95
C THR A 45 -13.24 31.55 -14.50
N GLY A 46 -12.25 30.91 -13.90
CA GLY A 46 -11.66 31.26 -12.63
C GLY A 46 -10.17 31.06 -12.81
N ASP A 47 -9.51 32.08 -13.35
CA ASP A 47 -8.06 32.18 -13.26
C ASP A 47 -7.72 32.17 -11.76
N SER A 48 -7.09 31.08 -11.34
CA SER A 48 -6.31 31.02 -10.12
C SER A 48 -5.12 30.15 -10.49
N ASP A 49 -4.05 30.82 -10.90
CA ASP A 49 -2.70 30.29 -10.85
C ASP A 49 -2.44 29.81 -9.42
N ASP A 50 -2.70 28.54 -9.14
CA ASP A 50 -2.13 27.85 -7.98
C ASP A 50 -1.11 26.85 -8.51
N GLY A 51 0.16 27.24 -8.34
CA GLY A 51 1.33 26.54 -8.83
C GLY A 51 1.23 25.03 -8.61
N GLY A 52 1.35 24.29 -9.70
CA GLY A 52 1.28 22.84 -9.72
C GLY A 52 2.22 22.25 -8.68
N ASN A 53 1.63 21.73 -7.60
CA ASN A 53 2.36 20.88 -6.66
C ASN A 53 2.84 19.67 -7.47
N PRO A 54 4.15 19.36 -7.50
CA PRO A 54 4.64 18.21 -8.25
C PRO A 54 3.89 16.95 -7.81
N GLU A 55 3.27 16.26 -8.77
CA GLU A 55 2.59 15.00 -8.53
C GLU A 55 3.59 13.98 -7.98
N VAL A 56 3.31 13.43 -6.79
CA VAL A 56 4.17 12.43 -6.16
C VAL A 56 3.98 11.10 -6.88
N VAL A 57 5.02 10.63 -7.55
CA VAL A 57 4.98 9.36 -8.30
C VAL A 57 5.18 8.17 -7.36
N ALA A 58 4.23 7.25 -7.34
CA ALA A 58 4.32 6.00 -6.60
C ALA A 58 5.12 4.91 -7.36
N PRO A 59 5.72 3.93 -6.68
CA PRO A 59 6.32 2.76 -7.33
C PRO A 59 5.28 1.96 -8.12
N VAL A 60 5.68 1.42 -9.28
CA VAL A 60 4.78 0.67 -10.16
C VAL A 60 4.12 -0.51 -9.42
N GLY A 61 2.78 -0.53 -9.42
CA GLY A 61 1.95 -1.58 -8.82
C GLY A 61 1.72 -1.43 -7.31
N TYR A 62 2.13 -0.31 -6.71
CA TYR A 62 2.12 -0.06 -5.28
C TYR A 62 1.54 1.34 -5.01
N ASP A 63 0.23 1.47 -5.13
CA ASP A 63 -0.47 2.76 -5.12
C ASP A 63 -0.97 3.17 -3.72
N SER A 64 -0.89 2.27 -2.74
CA SER A 64 -1.38 2.51 -1.37
C SER A 64 -0.23 2.88 -0.45
N LEU A 65 -0.34 4.00 0.25
CA LEU A 65 0.62 4.36 1.29
C LEU A 65 0.44 3.46 2.51
N VAL A 66 1.55 2.96 3.04
CA VAL A 66 1.53 2.21 4.29
C VAL A 66 1.20 3.15 5.44
N ILE A 67 0.37 2.67 6.36
CA ILE A 67 -0.10 3.42 7.52
C ILE A 67 0.35 2.77 8.83
N ASN A 68 0.39 3.58 9.90
CA ASN A 68 0.54 3.09 11.27
C ASN A 68 -0.84 2.77 11.88
N ASN A 69 -0.86 2.35 13.16
CA ASN A 69 -2.09 1.96 13.86
C ASN A 69 -3.06 3.12 14.16
N LYS A 70 -2.64 4.36 13.93
CA LYS A 70 -3.49 5.56 14.02
C LYS A 70 -4.10 5.93 12.67
N GLY A 71 -3.66 5.27 11.59
CA GLY A 71 -4.05 5.61 10.22
C GLY A 71 -3.20 6.72 9.61
N ASP A 72 -2.12 7.14 10.26
CA ASP A 72 -1.20 8.12 9.68
C ASP A 72 -0.30 7.42 8.66
N VAL A 73 -0.04 8.11 7.54
CA VAL A 73 0.93 7.68 6.54
C VAL A 73 2.32 7.57 7.19
N VAL A 74 2.99 6.46 6.91
CA VAL A 74 4.34 6.20 7.40
C VAL A 74 5.35 6.83 6.44
N GLU A 75 5.98 7.90 6.90
CA GLU A 75 7.06 8.58 6.20
C GLU A 75 8.22 8.91 7.15
N SER A 76 9.43 9.02 6.60
CA SER A 76 10.61 9.46 7.32
C SER A 76 11.41 10.45 6.47
N LYS A 77 12.33 11.17 7.12
CA LYS A 77 13.26 12.08 6.47
C LYS A 77 14.69 11.71 6.80
N LEU A 78 15.54 11.76 5.78
CA LEU A 78 16.99 11.58 5.92
C LEU A 78 17.69 12.76 5.25
N GLY A 79 18.06 13.76 6.06
CA GLY A 79 18.52 15.05 5.56
C GLY A 79 17.45 15.73 4.70
N LYS A 80 17.75 15.87 3.39
CA LYS A 80 16.83 16.45 2.39
C LYS A 80 15.92 15.42 1.71
N LEU A 81 16.14 14.14 1.96
CA LEU A 81 15.38 13.07 1.35
C LEU A 81 14.10 12.80 2.13
N SER A 82 13.03 12.48 1.42
CA SER A 82 11.80 11.92 1.99
C SER A 82 11.71 10.44 1.63
N ILE A 83 11.36 9.62 2.62
CA ILE A 83 11.21 8.17 2.50
C ILE A 83 9.73 7.86 2.74
N LYS A 84 9.10 7.12 1.83
CA LYS A 84 7.71 6.68 1.95
C LYS A 84 7.61 5.19 1.68
N LEU A 85 6.69 4.54 2.36
CA LEU A 85 6.40 3.11 2.18
C LEU A 85 5.08 2.95 1.44
N TYR A 86 5.06 2.02 0.50
CA TYR A 86 3.91 1.68 -0.30
C TYR A 86 3.60 0.19 -0.21
N SER A 87 2.32 -0.16 -0.33
CA SER A 87 1.80 -1.52 -0.46
C SER A 87 0.92 -1.62 -1.71
N ASN A 88 0.76 -2.84 -2.22
CA ASN A 88 -0.22 -3.18 -3.25
C ASN A 88 -1.64 -3.36 -2.66
N VAL A 89 -1.77 -3.40 -1.34
CA VAL A 89 -3.04 -3.53 -0.61
C VAL A 89 -3.22 -2.31 0.29
N ALA A 90 -4.43 -1.73 0.26
CA ALA A 90 -4.83 -0.71 1.21
C ALA A 90 -5.24 -1.36 2.54
N ASP A 91 -4.77 -0.79 3.64
CA ASP A 91 -5.09 -1.27 4.98
C ASP A 91 -5.97 -0.26 5.75
N VAL A 92 -6.54 -0.72 6.85
CA VAL A 92 -7.36 0.08 7.75
C VAL A 92 -6.67 0.16 9.11
N ALA A 93 -6.69 1.35 9.71
CA ALA A 93 -6.10 1.57 11.02
C ALA A 93 -6.79 0.71 12.11
N ASP A 94 -5.99 -0.01 12.88
CA ASP A 94 -6.39 -0.69 14.11
C ASP A 94 -5.48 -0.24 15.25
N ALA A 95 -6.00 0.65 16.09
CA ALA A 95 -5.29 1.20 17.24
C ALA A 95 -4.87 0.15 18.29
N GLN A 96 -5.43 -1.06 18.27
CA GLN A 96 -5.04 -2.17 19.14
C GLN A 96 -3.96 -3.06 18.53
N SER A 97 -3.65 -2.88 17.24
CA SER A 97 -2.64 -3.66 16.52
C SER A 97 -1.24 -3.39 17.06
N MET A 98 -0.41 -4.44 17.09
CA MET A 98 1.02 -4.31 17.35
C MET A 98 1.71 -3.57 16.20
N HIS A 99 2.94 -3.12 16.46
CA HIS A 99 3.76 -2.48 15.45
C HIS A 99 4.88 -3.40 14.97
N LYS A 100 5.21 -3.27 13.69
CA LYS A 100 6.51 -3.67 13.14
C LYS A 100 7.31 -2.42 12.83
N GLY A 101 8.64 -2.51 12.94
CA GLY A 101 9.54 -1.45 12.52
C GLY A 101 10.02 -1.66 11.09
N VAL A 102 10.17 -0.58 10.34
CA VAL A 102 10.94 -0.57 9.09
C VAL A 102 12.05 0.45 9.22
N VAL A 103 13.27 0.06 8.92
CA VAL A 103 14.43 0.96 8.83
C VAL A 103 14.96 0.89 7.42
N VAL A 104 15.17 2.05 6.81
CA VAL A 104 15.66 2.16 5.44
C VAL A 104 17.09 2.69 5.47
N ASN A 105 18.02 1.91 4.95
CA ASN A 105 19.38 2.35 4.67
C ASN A 105 19.41 2.97 3.28
N VAL A 106 19.73 4.26 3.19
CA VAL A 106 19.93 4.97 1.92
C VAL A 106 21.40 5.32 1.79
N ASN A 107 22.09 4.73 0.80
CA ASN A 107 23.51 4.98 0.54
C ASN A 107 24.43 4.83 1.77
N GLY A 108 24.10 3.91 2.69
CA GLY A 108 24.90 3.63 3.89
C GLY A 108 24.43 4.36 5.16
N GLU A 109 23.41 5.20 5.09
CA GLU A 109 22.85 5.91 6.25
C GLU A 109 21.44 5.37 6.58
N ASP A 110 21.21 5.02 7.85
CA ASP A 110 19.95 4.46 8.32
C ASP A 110 18.94 5.56 8.67
N SER A 111 17.68 5.37 8.25
CA SER A 111 16.55 6.18 8.68
C SER A 111 16.19 5.94 10.15
N GLU A 112 15.37 6.82 10.71
CA GLU A 112 14.62 6.48 11.92
C GLU A 112 13.73 5.25 11.70
N THR A 113 13.43 4.53 12.77
CA THR A 113 12.50 3.40 12.71
C THR A 113 11.09 3.87 12.44
N MET A 114 10.53 3.44 11.31
CA MET A 114 9.20 3.77 10.85
C MET A 114 8.20 2.71 11.34
N PRO A 115 7.25 3.06 12.21
CA PRO A 115 6.31 2.09 12.77
C PRO A 115 5.15 1.82 11.80
N ILE A 116 5.02 0.58 11.35
CA ILE A 116 3.90 0.12 10.51
C ILE A 116 2.96 -0.77 11.35
N GLN A 117 1.73 -0.99 10.87
CA GLN A 117 0.82 -1.95 11.50
C GLN A 117 1.29 -3.40 11.31
N ALA A 118 1.01 -4.26 12.30
CA ALA A 118 1.29 -5.70 12.18
C ALA A 118 0.40 -6.43 11.16
N SER A 119 -0.68 -5.80 10.68
CA SER A 119 -1.54 -6.33 9.60
C SER A 119 -0.79 -6.50 8.28
N TYR A 120 0.27 -5.72 8.04
CA TYR A 120 1.13 -5.88 6.86
C TYR A 120 2.03 -7.11 6.92
N VAL A 121 2.08 -7.85 8.04
CA VAL A 121 2.88 -9.07 8.15
C VAL A 121 2.37 -10.12 7.16
N GLY A 122 3.28 -10.61 6.30
CA GLY A 122 2.96 -11.52 5.19
C GLY A 122 2.58 -10.81 3.89
N ASP A 123 2.45 -9.47 3.90
CA ASP A 123 2.27 -8.67 2.70
C ASP A 123 3.62 -8.13 2.17
N GLU A 124 3.60 -7.71 0.91
CA GLU A 124 4.75 -7.04 0.27
C GLU A 124 4.62 -5.52 0.39
N ILE A 125 5.75 -4.87 0.67
CA ILE A 125 5.89 -3.42 0.63
C ILE A 125 7.03 -3.01 -0.30
N LYS A 126 6.98 -1.75 -0.76
CA LYS A 126 8.08 -1.07 -1.43
C LYS A 126 8.42 0.22 -0.72
N VAL A 127 9.70 0.55 -0.72
CA VAL A 127 10.21 1.82 -0.21
C VAL A 127 10.52 2.72 -1.39
N ALA A 128 10.10 3.97 -1.33
CA ALA A 128 10.42 5.00 -2.30
C ALA A 128 11.14 6.15 -1.64
N VAL A 129 12.19 6.65 -2.29
CA VAL A 129 12.98 7.79 -1.82
C VAL A 129 12.84 8.95 -2.79
N TYR A 130 12.54 10.13 -2.24
CA TYR A 130 12.27 11.35 -2.97
C TYR A 130 13.26 12.45 -2.58
N ASP A 131 13.51 13.38 -3.52
CA ASP A 131 14.23 14.62 -3.21
C ASP A 131 13.32 15.66 -2.53
N GLU A 132 13.89 16.85 -2.25
CA GLU A 132 13.19 17.96 -1.61
C GLU A 132 12.04 18.55 -2.45
N ASN A 133 11.96 18.21 -3.74
CA ASN A 133 10.92 18.62 -4.67
C ASN A 133 9.91 17.49 -4.95
N ASN A 134 9.89 16.44 -4.13
CA ASN A 134 9.07 15.24 -4.30
C ASN A 134 9.34 14.46 -5.61
N LYS A 135 10.51 14.63 -6.23
CA LYS A 135 10.89 13.81 -7.37
C LYS A 135 11.36 12.45 -6.87
N LEU A 136 10.78 11.38 -7.42
CA LEU A 136 11.23 10.02 -7.14
C LEU A 136 12.68 9.84 -7.61
N LEU A 137 13.56 9.50 -6.67
CA LEU A 137 14.97 9.24 -6.92
C LEU A 137 15.23 7.74 -7.11
N ALA A 138 14.68 6.92 -6.21
CA ALA A 138 14.81 5.46 -6.26
C ALA A 138 13.61 4.78 -5.58
N ALA A 139 13.38 3.52 -5.93
CA ALA A 139 12.46 2.65 -5.22
C ALA A 139 13.13 1.28 -5.01
N SER A 140 12.80 0.62 -3.90
CA SER A 140 13.25 -0.74 -3.62
C SER A 140 12.54 -1.77 -4.49
N ASP A 141 13.09 -2.98 -4.51
CA ASP A 141 12.32 -4.18 -4.85
C ASP A 141 11.18 -4.41 -3.84
N ALA A 142 10.26 -5.32 -4.17
CA ALA A 142 9.22 -5.77 -3.25
C ALA A 142 9.83 -6.53 -2.08
N ILE A 143 9.37 -6.23 -0.87
CA ILE A 143 9.92 -6.77 0.38
C ILE A 143 8.77 -7.31 1.21
N GLU A 144 8.84 -8.59 1.55
CA GLU A 144 7.89 -9.21 2.46
C GLU A 144 8.12 -8.73 3.90
N VAL A 145 7.05 -8.33 4.58
CA VAL A 145 7.10 -8.01 6.01
C VAL A 145 7.03 -9.31 6.81
N ALA A 146 8.17 -9.83 7.24
CA ALA A 146 8.23 -11.09 7.97
C ALA A 146 7.86 -10.93 9.46
N ASP A 147 7.21 -11.95 10.04
CA ASP A 147 6.81 -11.92 11.46
C ASP A 147 7.96 -12.24 12.43
N ASP A 148 8.97 -12.95 11.96
CA ASP A 148 10.07 -13.46 12.78
C ASP A 148 11.09 -12.38 13.18
N VAL A 149 11.03 -11.20 12.54
CA VAL A 149 11.85 -10.04 12.87
C VAL A 149 11.02 -8.88 13.42
N PRO A 150 11.51 -8.16 14.46
CA PRO A 150 10.83 -6.99 14.98
C PRO A 150 11.00 -5.76 14.06
N VAL A 151 12.09 -5.72 13.28
CA VAL A 151 12.43 -4.63 12.36
C VAL A 151 12.85 -5.21 11.02
N VAL A 152 12.22 -4.72 9.94
CA VAL A 152 12.61 -5.01 8.56
C VAL A 152 13.65 -3.97 8.12
N LEU A 153 14.80 -4.43 7.64
CA LEU A 153 15.84 -3.58 7.09
C LEU A 153 15.75 -3.55 5.57
N VAL A 154 15.69 -2.35 4.99
CA VAL A 154 15.56 -2.15 3.55
C VAL A 154 16.72 -1.32 3.04
N ASN A 155 17.48 -1.85 2.08
CA ASN A 155 18.56 -1.10 1.45
C ASN A 155 18.07 -0.47 0.15
N VAL A 156 18.29 0.84 -0.01
CA VAL A 156 18.01 1.57 -1.25
C VAL A 156 19.28 2.31 -1.67
N SER A 157 19.66 2.15 -2.94
CA SER A 157 20.77 2.88 -3.55
C SER A 157 20.22 3.86 -4.58
N ILE A 158 20.74 5.09 -4.55
CA ILE A 158 20.37 6.19 -5.46
C ILE A 158 21.57 6.56 -6.32
#